data_AF-A0A835UBS7-F1
#
_entry.id   AF-A0A835UBS7-F1
#
_cell.length_a   1.000
_cell.length_b   1.000
_cell.length_c   1.000
_cell.angle_alpha   90.00
_cell.angle_beta   90.00
_cell.angle_gamma   90.00
#
_symmetry.space_group_name_H-M   'P 1'
#
loop_
_entity.id
_entity.type
_entity.pdbx_description
1 polymer ?
#
loop_
_entity_poly.entity_id
_entity_poly.type
_entity_poly.pdbx_seq_one_letter_code
_entity_poly.pdbx_strand_id
1 'polypeptide(L)'
;MPVILCGDWNGSKRGHVYKFLSSQGFLSSYDIAHQHNDSVADTDKWVSHRNHRGNICGVDFIWLFNPCKHWKPLRSSWNETLFEIVKYLLRQASLTERNAFAFLKADNPGGHITIASFCQALCQLGLTGHPNGLNTEEMEDLWLHADIDGKGYLDYGEFERIWNAKCLEKSVKMVEESEISHSINESKAFGFIVKSAALFPPEVENGVWPENYFLSDHAPLTVLFSPVRML
;
A
#
# COMPACT_ATOMS: atom_id res chain seq x y z
N MET A 1 -0.23 -3.16 12.69
CA MET A 1 -1.69 -3.10 12.96
C MET A 1 -2.39 -3.87 11.83
N PRO A 2 -3.44 -4.64 12.10
CA PRO A 2 -4.19 -5.31 11.05
C PRO A 2 -5.02 -4.29 10.26
N VAL A 3 -5.14 -4.49 8.95
CA VAL A 3 -5.93 -3.67 8.04
C VAL A 3 -7.02 -4.55 7.43
N ILE A 4 -8.25 -4.05 7.46
CA ILE A 4 -9.39 -4.68 6.80
C ILE A 4 -9.88 -3.71 5.73
N LEU A 5 -9.98 -4.18 4.50
CA LEU A 5 -10.55 -3.39 3.39
C LEU A 5 -11.87 -4.02 2.96
N CYS A 6 -12.94 -3.24 3.05
CA CYS A 6 -14.28 -3.60 2.61
C CYS A 6 -14.70 -2.65 1.49
N GLY A 7 -15.33 -3.19 0.44
CA GLY A 7 -15.85 -2.35 -0.63
C GLY A 7 -16.20 -3.17 -1.86
N ASP A 8 -16.81 -2.48 -2.82
CA ASP A 8 -17.06 -2.98 -4.16
C ASP A 8 -15.79 -2.78 -5.00
N TRP A 9 -15.00 -3.84 -5.13
CA TRP A 9 -13.73 -3.82 -5.85
C TRP A 9 -13.89 -4.07 -7.35
N ASN A 10 -15.12 -4.34 -7.84
CA ASN A 10 -15.48 -4.52 -9.26
C ASN A 10 -14.52 -5.42 -10.07
N GLY A 11 -13.86 -6.38 -9.42
CA GLY A 11 -12.77 -7.15 -10.02
C GLY A 11 -12.79 -8.58 -9.53
N SER A 12 -12.96 -9.52 -10.46
CA SER A 12 -12.86 -10.95 -10.14
C SER A 12 -11.45 -11.31 -9.67
N LYS A 13 -11.25 -12.55 -9.20
CA LYS A 13 -9.92 -13.08 -8.86
C LYS A 13 -8.87 -12.95 -9.97
N ARG A 14 -9.31 -12.80 -11.23
CA ARG A 14 -8.42 -12.63 -12.40
C ARG A 14 -8.13 -11.15 -12.73
N GLY A 15 -8.88 -10.24 -12.12
CA GLY A 15 -8.79 -8.79 -12.32
C GLY A 15 -7.52 -8.18 -11.75
N HIS A 16 -7.19 -6.97 -12.24
CA HIS A 16 -6.00 -6.24 -11.81
C HIS A 16 -6.04 -5.86 -10.33
N VAL A 17 -7.22 -5.50 -9.81
CA VAL A 17 -7.40 -5.11 -8.40
C VAL A 17 -7.09 -6.28 -7.46
N TYR A 18 -7.65 -7.46 -7.73
CA TYR A 18 -7.37 -8.67 -6.95
C TYR A 18 -5.87 -9.00 -6.98
N LYS A 19 -5.27 -9.08 -8.18
CA LYS A 19 -3.84 -9.36 -8.34
C LYS A 19 -2.96 -8.35 -7.59
N PHE A 20 -3.32 -7.07 -7.65
CA PHE A 20 -2.59 -6.02 -6.94
C PHE A 20 -2.69 -6.23 -5.43
N LEU A 21 -3.88 -6.31 -4.85
CA LEU A 21 -4.07 -6.47 -3.41
C LEU A 21 -3.40 -7.76 -2.89
N SER A 22 -3.56 -8.88 -3.61
CA SER A 22 -2.86 -10.13 -3.30
C SER A 22 -1.34 -9.97 -3.35
N SER A 23 -0.79 -9.23 -4.33
CA SER A 23 0.66 -8.96 -4.40
C SER A 23 1.17 -8.12 -3.23
N GLN A 24 0.33 -7.28 -2.63
CA GLN A 24 0.63 -6.50 -1.43
C GLN A 24 0.44 -7.32 -0.13
N GLY A 25 0.06 -8.60 -0.25
CA GLY A 25 -0.13 -9.52 0.87
C GLY A 25 -1.52 -9.50 1.50
N PHE A 26 -2.49 -8.79 0.91
CA PHE A 26 -3.88 -8.88 1.36
C PHE A 26 -4.47 -10.24 0.97
N LEU A 27 -5.25 -10.82 1.89
CA LEU A 27 -5.91 -12.11 1.71
C LEU A 27 -7.43 -11.94 1.74
N SER A 28 -8.11 -12.64 0.86
CA SER A 28 -9.59 -12.69 0.86
C SER A 28 -10.08 -13.46 2.09
N SER A 29 -10.84 -12.80 2.95
CA SER A 29 -11.37 -13.43 4.16
C SER A 29 -12.36 -14.55 3.83
N TYR A 30 -13.09 -14.42 2.72
CA TYR A 30 -13.98 -15.47 2.23
C TYR A 30 -13.20 -16.73 1.87
N ASP A 31 -12.08 -16.57 1.17
CA ASP A 31 -11.24 -17.70 0.77
C ASP A 31 -10.53 -18.35 1.96
N ILE A 32 -10.10 -17.56 2.94
CA ILE A 32 -9.55 -18.09 4.20
C ILE A 32 -10.61 -18.96 4.91
N ALA A 33 -11.84 -18.48 5.03
CA ALA A 33 -12.91 -19.21 5.73
C ALA A 33 -13.29 -20.52 5.04
N HIS A 34 -13.26 -20.55 3.71
CA HIS A 34 -13.68 -21.71 2.91
C HIS A 34 -12.53 -22.60 2.44
N GLN A 35 -11.28 -22.27 2.78
CA GLN A 35 -10.08 -22.98 2.33
C GLN A 35 -9.98 -23.04 0.80
N HIS A 36 -10.47 -22.01 0.12
CA HIS A 36 -10.36 -21.92 -1.33
C HIS A 36 -8.91 -21.58 -1.69
N ASN A 37 -8.31 -22.41 -2.54
CA ASN A 37 -7.04 -22.06 -3.15
C ASN A 37 -7.32 -21.12 -4.34
N ASP A 38 -6.35 -20.29 -4.73
CA ASP A 38 -6.42 -19.45 -5.94
C ASP A 38 -6.41 -20.27 -7.25
N SER A 39 -6.85 -21.53 -7.20
CA SER A 39 -6.97 -22.41 -8.34
C SER A 39 -8.05 -21.88 -9.28
N VAL A 40 -7.81 -22.02 -10.59
CA VAL A 40 -8.70 -21.54 -11.66
C VAL A 40 -10.10 -22.15 -11.55
N ALA A 41 -10.26 -23.28 -10.87
CA ALA A 41 -11.53 -23.96 -10.65
C ALA A 41 -12.43 -23.29 -9.59
N ASP A 42 -11.87 -22.46 -8.70
CA ASP A 42 -12.60 -21.85 -7.58
C ASP A 42 -13.12 -20.43 -7.90
N THR A 43 -12.83 -19.90 -9.09
CA THR A 43 -13.24 -18.52 -9.47
C THR A 43 -14.73 -18.36 -9.73
N ASP A 44 -15.44 -19.47 -9.95
CA ASP A 44 -16.82 -19.46 -10.42
C ASP A 44 -17.80 -20.10 -9.40
N LYS A 45 -17.31 -20.39 -8.18
CA LYS A 45 -18.10 -21.07 -7.14
C LYS A 45 -19.16 -20.18 -6.49
N TRP A 46 -18.85 -18.90 -6.29
CA TRP A 46 -19.74 -17.96 -5.64
C TRP A 46 -19.88 -16.69 -6.47
N VAL A 47 -20.98 -15.99 -6.22
CA VAL A 47 -21.32 -14.73 -6.86
C VAL A 47 -21.71 -13.72 -5.80
N SER A 48 -21.47 -12.44 -6.06
CA SER A 48 -21.84 -11.38 -5.12
C SER A 48 -22.49 -10.17 -5.77
N HIS A 49 -22.43 -10.04 -7.10
CA HIS A 49 -22.97 -8.88 -7.80
C HIS A 49 -23.73 -9.32 -9.04
N ARG A 50 -24.95 -8.80 -9.21
CA ARG A 50 -25.68 -8.83 -10.47
C ARG A 50 -25.68 -7.43 -11.09
N ASN A 51 -24.78 -7.19 -12.02
CA ASN A 51 -24.58 -5.85 -12.56
C ASN A 51 -25.80 -5.34 -13.38
N HIS A 52 -25.77 -4.06 -13.77
CA HIS A 52 -26.83 -3.41 -14.58
C HIS A 52 -27.10 -4.06 -15.94
N ARG A 53 -26.21 -4.94 -16.43
CA ARG A 53 -26.40 -5.71 -17.68
C ARG A 53 -27.01 -7.10 -17.42
N GLY A 54 -27.27 -7.44 -16.16
CA GLY A 54 -27.78 -8.73 -15.73
C GLY A 54 -26.72 -9.82 -15.58
N ASN A 55 -25.43 -9.49 -15.71
CA ASN A 55 -24.36 -10.48 -15.52
C ASN A 55 -24.15 -10.71 -14.02
N ILE A 56 -23.90 -11.96 -13.67
CA ILE A 56 -23.59 -12.37 -12.30
C ILE A 56 -22.07 -12.50 -12.15
N CYS A 57 -21.50 -11.91 -11.11
CA CYS A 57 -20.06 -11.82 -10.89
C CYS A 57 -19.70 -12.00 -9.41
N GLY A 58 -18.61 -12.71 -9.10
CA GLY A 58 -18.01 -12.78 -7.76
C GLY A 58 -16.90 -11.72 -7.63
N VAL A 59 -17.25 -10.54 -7.09
CA VAL A 59 -16.36 -9.36 -7.10
C VAL A 59 -16.24 -8.65 -5.75
N ASP A 60 -17.09 -9.01 -4.78
CA ASP A 60 -17.07 -8.41 -3.46
C ASP A 60 -16.19 -9.22 -2.51
N PHE A 61 -15.15 -8.56 -2.00
CA PHE A 61 -14.17 -9.15 -1.11
C PHE A 61 -14.03 -8.32 0.15
N ILE A 62 -13.90 -9.01 1.29
CA ILE A 62 -13.38 -8.42 2.52
C ILE A 62 -11.94 -8.87 2.66
N TRP A 63 -11.02 -7.94 2.45
CA TRP A 63 -9.59 -8.21 2.48
C TRP A 63 -9.04 -8.06 3.89
N LEU A 64 -8.26 -9.04 4.33
CA LEU A 64 -7.52 -9.00 5.57
C LEU A 64 -6.03 -8.91 5.28
N PHE A 65 -5.38 -7.94 5.93
CA PHE A 65 -3.94 -7.84 5.99
C PHE A 65 -3.50 -7.80 7.45
N ASN A 66 -2.77 -8.82 7.90
CA ASN A 66 -2.21 -8.87 9.24
C ASN A 66 -0.79 -8.27 9.27
N PRO A 67 -0.38 -7.65 10.39
CA PRO A 67 0.99 -7.18 10.52
C PRO A 67 1.98 -8.34 10.38
N CYS A 68 3.00 -8.18 9.52
CA CYS A 68 4.12 -9.12 9.41
C CYS A 68 5.44 -8.45 9.83
N LYS A 69 6.40 -9.26 10.28
CA LYS A 69 7.67 -8.78 10.87
C LYS A 69 8.54 -7.94 9.92
N HIS A 70 8.28 -8.03 8.62
CA HIS A 70 9.16 -7.49 7.57
C HIS A 70 8.74 -6.10 7.08
N TRP A 71 7.82 -5.42 7.77
CA TRP A 71 7.44 -4.07 7.39
C TRP A 71 8.55 -3.10 7.73
N LYS A 72 8.98 -2.34 6.71
CA LYS A 72 9.57 -1.03 6.97
C LYS A 72 8.57 -0.25 7.83
N PRO A 73 9.02 0.46 8.87
CA PRO A 73 8.14 1.34 9.65
C PRO A 73 7.30 2.22 8.72
N LEU A 74 6.02 2.44 9.06
CA LEU A 74 5.09 3.23 8.22
C LEU A 74 5.70 4.57 7.79
N ARG A 75 6.42 5.24 8.69
CA ARG A 75 7.16 6.47 8.41
C ARG A 75 8.19 6.32 7.29
N SER A 76 8.95 5.22 7.25
CA SER A 76 9.93 4.98 6.19
C SER A 76 9.24 4.74 4.84
N SER A 77 8.14 3.97 4.81
CA SER A 77 7.35 3.75 3.59
C SER A 77 6.67 5.04 3.09
N TRP A 78 6.25 5.90 4.01
CA TRP A 78 5.67 7.20 3.71
C TRP A 78 6.70 8.14 3.08
N ASN A 79 7.89 8.24 3.67
CA ASN A 79 8.98 9.06 3.13
C ASN A 79 9.39 8.60 1.73
N GLU A 80 9.55 7.28 1.52
CA GLU A 80 9.82 6.71 0.19
C GLU A 80 8.75 7.10 -0.84
N THR A 81 7.46 7.05 -0.44
CA THR A 81 6.34 7.45 -1.31
C THR A 81 6.40 8.92 -1.67
N LEU A 82 6.70 9.80 -0.70
CA LEU A 82 6.82 11.23 -0.93
C LEU A 82 8.00 11.58 -1.84
N PHE A 83 9.14 10.88 -1.71
CA PHE A 83 10.26 11.05 -2.64
C PHE A 83 9.88 10.65 -4.08
N GLU A 84 9.09 9.60 -4.25
CA GLU A 84 8.58 9.23 -5.59
C GLU A 84 7.60 10.27 -6.14
N ILE A 85 6.76 10.90 -5.31
CA ILE A 85 5.91 12.03 -5.73
C ILE A 85 6.77 13.23 -6.14
N VAL A 86 7.77 13.61 -5.35
CA VAL A 86 8.71 14.70 -5.68
C VAL A 86 9.39 14.43 -7.02
N LYS A 87 9.92 13.22 -7.21
CA LYS A 87 10.55 12.77 -8.45
C LYS A 87 9.60 12.79 -9.63
N TYR A 88 8.36 12.34 -9.45
CA TYR A 88 7.32 12.41 -10.48
C TYR A 88 7.08 13.86 -10.92
N LEU A 89 6.89 14.79 -9.98
CA LEU A 89 6.66 16.20 -10.29
C LEU A 89 7.85 16.85 -11.02
N LEU A 90 9.08 16.54 -10.59
CA LEU A 90 10.30 17.02 -11.25
C LEU A 90 10.43 16.48 -12.68
N ARG A 91 10.05 15.21 -12.90
CA ARG A 91 10.02 14.62 -14.24
C ARG A 91 8.91 15.20 -15.12
N GLN A 92 7.75 15.53 -14.57
CA GLN A 92 6.69 16.25 -15.29
C GLN A 92 7.18 17.62 -15.76
N ALA A 93 8.03 18.29 -14.98
CA ALA A 93 8.72 19.51 -15.39
C ALA A 93 9.90 19.26 -16.37
N SER A 94 10.05 18.04 -16.90
CA SER A 94 11.12 17.64 -17.82
C SER A 94 12.54 17.84 -17.27
N LEU A 95 12.70 17.80 -15.95
CA LEU A 95 14.01 17.91 -15.32
C LEU A 95 14.74 16.56 -15.35
N THR A 96 15.97 16.59 -15.84
CA THR A 96 16.93 15.48 -15.69
C THR A 96 17.41 15.39 -14.23
N GLU A 97 18.05 14.29 -13.84
CA GLU A 97 18.61 14.11 -12.49
C GLU A 97 19.46 15.32 -12.04
N ARG A 98 20.40 15.77 -12.89
CA ARG A 98 21.24 16.93 -12.59
C ARG A 98 20.45 18.24 -12.46
N ASN A 99 19.44 18.42 -13.30
CA ASN A 99 18.60 19.62 -13.24
C ASN A 99 17.68 19.61 -12.03
N ALA A 100 17.22 18.42 -11.61
CA ALA A 100 16.46 18.23 -10.38
C ALA A 100 17.31 18.54 -9.14
N PHE A 101 18.57 18.07 -9.10
CA PHE A 101 19.51 18.45 -8.04
C PHE A 101 19.74 19.96 -8.00
N ALA A 102 19.97 20.58 -9.16
CA ALA A 102 20.15 22.03 -9.26
C ALA A 102 18.90 22.80 -8.78
N PHE A 103 17.70 22.31 -9.12
CA PHE A 103 16.44 22.88 -8.66
C PHE A 103 16.30 22.82 -7.13
N LEU A 104 16.53 21.66 -6.52
CA LEU A 104 16.44 21.47 -5.07
C LEU A 104 17.50 22.27 -4.30
N LYS A 105 18.69 22.43 -4.90
CA LYS A 105 19.78 23.23 -4.33
C LYS A 105 19.50 24.73 -4.38
N ALA A 106 18.68 25.18 -5.34
CA ALA A 106 18.50 26.58 -5.66
C ALA A 106 19.85 27.29 -5.87
N ASP A 107 19.96 28.55 -5.43
CA ASP A 107 21.15 29.39 -5.59
C ASP A 107 22.23 29.11 -4.53
N ASN A 108 22.17 28.00 -3.79
CA ASN A 108 23.17 27.69 -2.77
C ASN A 108 24.58 27.56 -3.41
N PRO A 109 25.55 28.41 -3.00
CA PRO A 109 26.89 28.42 -3.58
C PRO A 109 27.74 27.20 -3.17
N GLY A 110 27.39 26.53 -2.08
CA GLY A 110 28.14 25.40 -1.51
C GLY A 110 28.02 24.09 -2.28
N GLY A 111 27.25 24.04 -3.38
CA GLY A 111 27.14 22.85 -4.23
C GLY A 111 26.31 21.70 -3.64
N HIS A 112 25.61 21.94 -2.53
CA HIS A 112 24.79 20.97 -1.81
C HIS A 112 23.39 21.54 -1.50
N ILE A 113 22.40 20.67 -1.35
CA ILE A 113 21.04 21.06 -0.96
C ILE A 113 21.04 21.32 0.56
N THR A 114 20.33 22.34 1.02
CA THR A 114 20.10 22.57 2.47
C THR A 114 18.63 22.33 2.80
N ILE A 115 18.33 22.13 4.08
CA ILE A 115 16.93 21.98 4.53
C ILE A 115 16.06 23.15 4.07
N ALA A 116 16.60 24.37 4.09
CA ALA A 116 15.89 25.57 3.64
C ALA A 116 15.59 25.51 2.13
N SER A 117 16.57 25.16 1.28
CA SER A 117 16.35 25.07 -0.16
C SER A 117 15.43 23.90 -0.53
N PHE A 118 15.54 22.79 0.20
CA PHE A 118 14.67 21.62 0.05
C PHE A 118 13.21 21.95 0.38
N CYS A 119 12.94 22.53 1.56
CA CYS A 119 11.58 22.95 1.95
C CYS A 119 11.01 23.97 0.96
N GLN A 120 11.82 24.93 0.51
CA GLN A 120 11.40 25.89 -0.51
C GLN A 120 11.01 25.18 -1.82
N ALA A 121 11.78 24.19 -2.25
CA ALA A 121 11.46 23.42 -3.46
C ALA A 121 10.17 22.60 -3.29
N LEU A 122 9.93 21.98 -2.13
CA LEU A 122 8.65 21.31 -1.83
C LEU A 122 7.46 22.27 -1.93
N CYS A 123 7.62 23.51 -1.43
CA CYS A 123 6.62 24.57 -1.59
C CYS A 123 6.39 24.92 -3.06
N GLN A 124 7.46 25.05 -3.86
CA GLN A 124 7.36 25.36 -5.29
C GLN A 124 6.71 24.23 -6.10
N LEU A 125 6.85 22.98 -5.66
CA LEU A 125 6.17 21.81 -6.22
C LEU A 125 4.71 21.68 -5.76
N GLY A 126 4.23 22.56 -4.88
CA GLY A 126 2.86 22.53 -4.37
C GLY A 126 2.58 21.38 -3.40
N LEU A 127 3.63 20.81 -2.79
CA LEU A 127 3.50 19.70 -1.82
C LEU A 127 3.25 20.18 -0.39
N THR A 128 3.32 21.49 -0.15
CA THR A 128 3.08 22.10 1.17
C THR A 128 1.81 22.94 1.14
N GLY A 129 1.20 23.15 2.32
CA GLY A 129 0.06 24.05 2.49
C GLY A 129 -1.24 23.39 2.94
N HIS A 130 -2.14 24.19 3.55
CA HIS A 130 -3.38 23.70 4.15
C HIS A 130 -4.48 23.45 3.09
N PRO A 131 -5.35 22.43 3.23
CA PRO A 131 -5.48 21.48 4.35
C PRO A 131 -4.66 20.19 4.25
N ASN A 132 -4.13 19.85 3.08
CA ASN A 132 -3.65 18.49 2.79
C ASN A 132 -2.18 18.41 2.33
N GLY A 133 -1.40 19.46 2.49
CA GLY A 133 0.03 19.51 2.18
C GLY A 133 0.89 19.24 3.40
N LEU A 134 2.17 18.94 3.15
CA LEU A 134 3.15 18.61 4.17
C LEU A 134 3.29 19.74 5.19
N ASN A 135 3.27 19.37 6.47
CA ASN A 135 3.58 20.28 7.57
C ASN A 135 5.10 20.33 7.85
N THR A 136 5.51 21.21 8.76
CA THR A 136 6.94 21.41 9.08
C THR A 136 7.61 20.15 9.62
N GLU A 137 6.95 19.41 10.51
CA GLU A 137 7.48 18.17 11.09
C GLU A 137 7.66 17.08 10.01
N GLU A 138 6.70 16.96 9.08
CA GLU A 138 6.79 16.01 7.96
C GLU A 138 7.92 16.36 6.98
N MET A 139 8.17 17.65 6.74
CA MET A 139 9.30 18.10 5.91
C MET A 139 10.65 17.84 6.58
N GLU A 140 10.73 18.05 7.90
CA GLU A 140 11.93 17.73 8.69
C GLU A 140 12.19 16.22 8.72
N ASP A 141 11.17 15.40 8.89
CA ASP A 141 11.28 13.93 8.86
C ASP A 141 11.74 13.43 7.46
N LEU A 142 11.27 14.04 6.37
CA LEU A 142 11.77 13.75 5.02
C LEU A 142 13.24 14.11 4.87
N TRP A 143 13.62 15.28 5.37
CA TRP A 143 14.99 15.75 5.33
C TRP A 143 15.94 14.79 6.07
N LEU A 144 15.59 14.40 7.29
CA LEU A 144 16.37 13.46 8.10
C LEU A 144 16.46 12.07 7.45
N HIS A 145 15.48 11.69 6.64
CA HIS A 145 15.55 10.45 5.87
C HIS A 145 16.50 10.53 4.67
N ALA A 146 16.65 11.73 4.09
CA ALA A 146 17.53 11.97 2.96
C ALA A 146 18.99 12.15 3.35
N ASP A 147 19.25 12.80 4.49
CA ASP A 147 20.59 13.09 5.04
C ASP A 147 21.13 11.84 5.75
N ILE A 148 21.67 10.92 4.95
CA ILE A 148 22.02 9.56 5.40
C ILE A 148 23.18 9.60 6.41
N ASP A 149 24.12 10.51 6.21
CA ASP A 149 25.30 10.63 7.06
C ASP A 149 25.19 11.73 8.14
N GLY A 150 24.11 12.50 8.14
CA GLY A 150 23.79 13.48 9.19
C GLY A 150 24.69 14.70 9.16
N LYS A 151 25.25 15.07 8.00
CA LYS A 151 26.08 16.27 7.83
C LYS A 151 25.27 17.57 7.94
N GLY A 152 23.95 17.50 7.80
CA GLY A 152 23.06 18.68 7.78
C GLY A 152 22.92 19.31 6.40
N TYR A 153 23.39 18.66 5.33
CA TYR A 153 23.19 19.04 3.93
C TYR A 153 23.20 17.80 3.04
N LEU A 154 22.45 17.81 1.93
CA LEU A 154 22.47 16.70 0.97
C LEU A 154 23.49 16.96 -0.12
N ASP A 155 24.47 16.08 -0.22
CA ASP A 155 25.37 16.06 -1.37
C ASP A 155 24.74 15.33 -2.58
N TYR A 156 25.42 15.41 -3.73
CA TYR A 156 24.91 14.79 -4.95
C TYR A 156 24.79 13.27 -4.83
N GLY A 157 25.67 12.61 -4.06
CA GLY A 157 25.66 11.16 -3.91
C GLY A 157 24.47 10.68 -3.08
N GLU A 158 24.09 11.42 -2.04
CA GLU A 158 22.88 11.16 -1.26
C GLU A 158 21.62 11.38 -2.09
N PHE A 159 21.55 12.50 -2.84
CA PHE A 159 20.46 12.75 -3.77
C PHE A 159 20.35 11.66 -4.83
N GLU A 160 21.46 11.24 -5.44
CA GLU A 160 21.50 10.21 -6.47
C GLU A 160 20.97 8.87 -5.93
N ARG A 161 21.27 8.52 -4.68
CA ARG A 161 20.74 7.30 -4.03
C ARG A 161 19.22 7.35 -3.91
N ILE A 162 18.65 8.48 -3.50
CA ILE A 162 17.19 8.65 -3.38
C ILE A 162 16.56 8.66 -4.78
N TRP A 163 17.18 9.36 -5.73
CA TRP A 163 16.69 9.46 -7.11
C TRP A 163 16.69 8.12 -7.84
N ASN A 164 17.72 7.30 -7.62
CA ASN A 164 17.90 6.00 -8.26
C ASN A 164 17.46 4.81 -7.40
N ALA A 165 16.96 5.06 -6.18
CA ALA A 165 16.27 4.05 -5.40
C ALA A 165 15.11 3.52 -6.25
N LYS A 166 15.29 2.33 -6.81
CA LYS A 166 14.20 1.63 -7.47
C LYS A 166 13.22 1.26 -6.37
N CYS A 167 12.00 1.79 -6.46
CA CYS A 167 10.86 1.15 -5.82
C CYS A 167 10.95 -0.34 -6.16
N LEU A 168 10.94 -1.18 -5.13
CA LEU A 168 11.24 -2.61 -5.21
C LEU A 168 10.12 -3.33 -5.98
N GLU A 169 10.10 -3.22 -7.31
CA GLU A 169 9.32 -4.10 -8.20
C GLU A 169 9.92 -5.51 -8.32
N LYS A 170 10.99 -5.81 -7.57
CA LYS A 170 11.43 -7.18 -7.38
C LYS A 170 10.61 -7.81 -6.27
N SER A 171 9.44 -8.28 -6.68
CA SER A 171 8.87 -9.58 -6.32
C SER A 171 9.69 -10.33 -5.26
N VAL A 172 9.10 -10.47 -4.07
CA VAL A 172 9.21 -11.60 -3.14
C VAL A 172 10.09 -12.72 -3.69
N LYS A 173 11.41 -12.60 -3.54
CA LYS A 173 12.27 -13.76 -3.42
C LYS A 173 12.52 -13.88 -1.95
N MET A 174 11.87 -14.89 -1.37
CA MET A 174 12.20 -15.43 -0.06
C MET A 174 13.73 -15.56 -0.02
N VAL A 175 14.39 -14.76 0.80
CA VAL A 175 15.80 -14.97 1.14
C VAL A 175 15.80 -15.37 2.59
N GLU A 176 16.38 -16.54 2.77
CA GLU A 176 16.57 -17.30 3.99
C GLU A 176 17.22 -16.46 5.10
N GLU A 177 16.96 -16.93 6.32
CA GLU A 177 17.45 -16.44 7.59
C GLU A 177 18.92 -15.98 7.53
N SER A 178 19.16 -14.71 7.82
CA SER A 178 20.39 -14.29 8.46
C SER A 178 20.05 -13.51 9.72
N GLU A 179 20.29 -14.16 10.85
CA GLU A 179 20.23 -13.59 12.19
C GLU A 179 21.08 -12.32 12.27
N ILE A 180 20.44 -11.17 12.44
CA ILE A 180 21.10 -10.02 13.06
C ILE A 180 20.29 -9.69 14.30
N SER A 181 20.83 -10.18 15.42
CA SER A 181 20.42 -9.89 16.77
C SER A 181 20.57 -8.40 17.05
N HIS A 182 19.49 -7.65 16.95
CA HIS A 182 19.35 -6.41 17.70
C HIS A 182 18.04 -6.45 18.48
N SER A 183 18.19 -6.34 19.80
CA SER A 183 17.16 -6.25 20.82
C SER A 183 16.28 -5.02 20.58
N ILE A 184 15.30 -5.15 19.69
CA ILE A 184 14.19 -4.22 19.58
C ILE A 184 13.05 -4.83 20.39
N ASN A 185 12.65 -4.11 21.43
CA ASN A 185 11.49 -4.36 22.28
C ASN A 185 10.38 -5.08 21.48
N GLU A 186 10.05 -6.32 21.85
CA GLU A 186 9.00 -7.12 21.19
C GLU A 186 7.66 -6.39 21.31
N SER A 187 7.36 -5.48 20.39
CA SER A 187 6.05 -4.86 20.29
C SER A 187 5.08 -6.00 19.98
N LYS A 188 4.23 -6.35 20.96
CA LYS A 188 3.19 -7.38 20.79
C LYS A 188 2.31 -6.97 19.62
N ALA A 189 2.53 -7.56 18.45
CA ALA A 189 1.68 -7.34 17.31
C ALA A 189 0.37 -8.12 17.51
N PHE A 190 -0.76 -7.48 17.25
CA PHE A 190 -2.06 -8.15 17.22
C PHE A 190 -2.53 -8.19 15.77
N GLY A 191 -3.12 -9.31 15.38
CA GLY A 191 -3.78 -9.51 14.10
C GLY A 191 -5.17 -10.10 14.31
N PHE A 192 -5.78 -10.53 13.22
CA PHE A 192 -7.07 -11.24 13.23
C PHE A 192 -6.93 -12.62 12.61
N ILE A 193 -7.67 -13.58 13.16
CA ILE A 193 -8.00 -14.82 12.45
C ILE A 193 -9.44 -14.71 11.95
N VAL A 194 -9.69 -15.23 10.76
CA VAL A 194 -11.03 -15.36 10.20
C VAL A 194 -11.68 -16.58 10.81
N LYS A 195 -12.85 -16.40 11.44
CA LYS A 195 -13.65 -17.48 12.03
C LYS A 195 -14.68 -18.04 11.05
N SER A 196 -15.33 -17.16 10.31
CA SER A 196 -16.29 -17.51 9.28
C SER A 196 -16.45 -16.34 8.31
N ALA A 197 -16.90 -16.66 7.10
CA ALA A 197 -17.36 -15.71 6.11
C ALA A 197 -18.62 -16.30 5.47
N ALA A 198 -19.60 -15.47 5.14
CA ALA A 198 -20.81 -15.92 4.47
C ALA A 198 -21.36 -14.82 3.57
N LEU A 199 -21.86 -15.22 2.40
CA LEU A 199 -22.68 -14.34 1.57
C LEU A 199 -24.16 -14.57 1.86
N PHE A 200 -24.95 -13.50 1.82
CA PHE A 200 -26.40 -13.59 1.87
C PHE A 200 -27.00 -12.95 0.62
N PRO A 201 -27.96 -13.58 -0.05
CA PRO A 201 -28.63 -14.84 0.32
C PRO A 201 -27.79 -16.09 0.00
N PRO A 202 -27.94 -17.23 0.72
CA PRO A 202 -27.00 -18.36 0.65
C PRO A 202 -26.83 -19.02 -0.72
N GLU A 203 -27.82 -18.89 -1.60
CA GLU A 203 -27.78 -19.39 -2.97
C GLU A 203 -26.59 -18.82 -3.76
N VAL A 204 -26.17 -17.60 -3.43
CA VAL A 204 -25.07 -16.92 -4.12
C VAL A 204 -23.71 -17.57 -3.82
N GLU A 205 -23.59 -18.31 -2.72
CA GLU A 205 -22.40 -19.13 -2.42
C GLU A 205 -22.26 -20.35 -3.34
N ASN A 206 -23.35 -20.70 -4.05
CA ASN A 206 -23.39 -21.74 -5.07
C ASN A 206 -23.36 -21.17 -6.50
N GLY A 207 -23.05 -19.87 -6.64
CA GLY A 207 -22.96 -19.20 -7.93
C GLY A 207 -24.31 -18.82 -8.55
N VAL A 208 -25.40 -18.92 -7.77
CA VAL A 208 -26.76 -18.66 -8.25
C VAL A 208 -27.30 -17.36 -7.65
N TRP A 209 -27.76 -16.45 -8.50
CA TRP A 209 -28.45 -15.24 -8.05
C TRP A 209 -29.95 -15.51 -7.85
N PRO A 210 -30.54 -15.28 -6.66
CA PRO A 210 -31.96 -15.53 -6.47
C PRO A 210 -32.85 -14.57 -7.24
N GLU A 211 -33.87 -15.11 -7.90
CA GLU A 211 -34.85 -14.33 -8.67
C GLU A 211 -35.68 -13.38 -7.79
N ASN A 212 -35.84 -13.71 -6.51
CA ASN A 212 -36.60 -12.95 -5.53
C ASN A 212 -35.73 -11.98 -4.69
N TYR A 213 -34.45 -11.84 -4.99
CA TYR A 213 -33.57 -10.89 -4.31
C TYR A 213 -33.60 -9.51 -5.01
N PHE A 214 -34.35 -8.58 -4.42
CA PHE A 214 -34.58 -7.23 -4.98
C PHE A 214 -33.99 -6.10 -4.13
N LEU A 215 -33.37 -6.43 -2.99
CA LEU A 215 -32.90 -5.43 -2.02
C LEU A 215 -31.71 -4.62 -2.54
N SER A 216 -30.87 -5.27 -3.34
CA SER A 216 -29.60 -4.74 -3.83
C SER A 216 -29.19 -5.52 -5.08
N ASP A 217 -28.35 -4.93 -5.91
CA ASP A 217 -27.61 -5.65 -6.94
C ASP A 217 -26.39 -6.38 -6.36
N HIS A 218 -26.00 -6.12 -5.11
CA HIS A 218 -24.97 -6.84 -4.37
C HIS A 218 -25.54 -7.76 -3.29
N ALA A 219 -24.98 -8.96 -3.17
CA ALA A 219 -25.19 -9.88 -2.06
C ALA A 219 -24.17 -9.55 -0.95
N PRO A 220 -24.61 -9.15 0.26
CA PRO A 220 -23.70 -8.78 1.33
C PRO A 220 -22.79 -9.93 1.75
N LEU A 221 -21.48 -9.66 1.77
CA LEU A 221 -20.45 -10.50 2.37
C LEU A 221 -20.26 -10.10 3.84
N THR A 222 -20.45 -11.05 4.75
CA THR A 222 -20.22 -10.88 6.20
C THR A 222 -19.06 -11.75 6.65
N VAL A 223 -18.16 -11.21 7.48
CA VAL A 223 -17.01 -11.94 8.01
C VAL A 223 -16.90 -11.74 9.52
N LEU A 224 -16.64 -12.83 10.24
CA LEU A 224 -16.35 -12.82 11.67
C LEU A 224 -14.85 -12.96 11.91
N PHE A 225 -14.27 -11.97 12.59
CA PHE A 225 -12.86 -11.98 13.00
C PHE A 225 -12.73 -12.21 14.51
N SER A 226 -11.61 -12.80 14.94
CA SER A 226 -11.19 -12.75 16.34
C SER A 226 -9.73 -12.31 16.47
N PRO A 227 -9.40 -11.48 17.48
CA PRO A 227 -8.03 -11.01 17.65
C PRO A 227 -7.09 -12.16 18.02
N VAL A 228 -5.87 -12.12 17.51
CA VAL A 228 -4.80 -13.06 17.81
C VAL A 228 -3.51 -12.31 18.08
N ARG A 229 -2.72 -12.79 19.04
CA ARG A 229 -1.37 -12.28 19.26
C ARG A 229 -0.45 -12.88 18.21
N MET A 230 0.24 -12.03 17.46
CA MET A 230 1.21 -12.41 16.46
C MET A 230 2.61 -12.41 17.10
N LEU A 231 3.34 -13.51 16.90
CA LEU A 231 4.72 -13.69 17.34
C LEU A 231 5.68 -13.04 16.36
#